data_AF-A0A8S9Q5J4-F1
#
_entry.id   AF-A0A8S9Q5J4-F1
#
_cell.length_a   1.000
_cell.length_b   1.000
_cell.length_c   1.000
_cell.angle_alpha   90.00
_cell.angle_beta   90.00
_cell.angle_gamma   90.00
#
_symmetry.space_group_name_H-M   'P 1'
#
loop_
_entity.id
_entity.type
_entity.pdbx_description
1 polymer ?
#
loop_
_entity_poly.entity_id
_entity_poly.type
_entity_poly.pdbx_seq_one_letter_code
_entity_poly.pdbx_strand_id
1 'polypeptide(L)'
;MRGGHPQTIVTDIDTGLKDAIERELPNTNHAVFMWHVVSKLGSWFSQALGSHYDEFRAGFEMLCRAGTVDEFEQQWDLLISRFGLVPDRHAALLYSCRATWSPCCVRQHFLAQTMTPEFSMSIDSFLKRIVAEPTCMQALLEEVSVAASLAKQIPQRVPYPTMKTCMPMEDHARAVLTPYAFSVLQNEMVLSLQYAVAEMANGPYILHHFKKMEGECCVFWNLENEEIHCSCKEFEHSGILCRHSLRVLAVKNCFHIPEQYFLVRWRQESSLVTEENQNGMGIGDDCVQTFQSLTETLLTESMVSKDRFDYTNQELSALIDRVRNIEPANTCITHDC
;
A
#
# COMPACT_ATOMS: atom_id res chain seq x y z
N MET A 1 3.20 -15.42 -1.25
CA MET A 1 3.74 -15.32 -2.62
C MET A 1 3.82 -16.74 -3.16
N ARG A 2 3.15 -17.08 -4.27
CA ARG A 2 3.12 -18.44 -4.88
C ARG A 2 4.47 -18.78 -5.56
N GLY A 3 5.59 -18.63 -4.85
CA GLY A 3 6.95 -18.84 -5.38
C GLY A 3 7.51 -17.74 -6.30
N GLY A 4 6.75 -16.67 -6.59
CA GLY A 4 7.23 -15.52 -7.38
C GLY A 4 8.06 -14.52 -6.57
N HIS A 5 8.92 -13.75 -7.26
CA HIS A 5 9.66 -12.64 -6.67
C HIS A 5 8.76 -11.41 -6.46
N PRO A 6 9.06 -10.54 -5.47
CA PRO A 6 8.35 -9.26 -5.32
C PRO A 6 8.52 -8.38 -6.57
N GLN A 7 7.53 -7.54 -6.86
CA GLN A 7 7.63 -6.57 -7.96
C GLN A 7 8.51 -5.37 -7.60
N THR A 8 8.46 -4.96 -6.33
CA THR A 8 9.22 -3.83 -5.81
C THR A 8 9.71 -4.17 -4.40
N ILE A 9 10.98 -3.89 -4.11
CA ILE A 9 11.56 -3.94 -2.77
C ILE A 9 11.91 -2.51 -2.35
N VAL A 10 11.54 -2.18 -1.11
CA VAL A 10 11.85 -0.89 -0.49
C VAL A 10 12.92 -1.09 0.57
N THR A 11 14.02 -0.32 0.51
CA THR A 11 15.11 -0.38 1.50
C THR A 11 15.53 1.01 1.96
N ASP A 12 16.55 1.07 2.81
CA ASP A 12 17.33 2.28 3.07
C ASP A 12 18.36 2.57 1.96
N ILE A 13 19.13 3.64 2.15
CA ILE A 13 20.23 4.02 1.26
C ILE A 13 21.43 3.12 1.59
N ASP A 14 21.46 1.94 0.99
CA ASP A 14 22.56 0.97 1.12
C ASP A 14 22.95 0.42 -0.25
N THR A 15 24.23 0.55 -0.58
CA THR A 15 24.79 0.11 -1.87
C THR A 15 24.92 -1.40 -1.95
N GLY A 16 25.20 -2.08 -0.84
CA GLY A 16 25.27 -3.54 -0.78
C GLY A 16 23.91 -4.18 -0.97
N LEU A 17 22.85 -3.63 -0.36
CA LEU A 17 21.47 -4.09 -0.61
C LEU A 17 21.04 -3.85 -2.05
N LYS A 18 21.37 -2.69 -2.62
CA LYS A 18 21.12 -2.41 -4.02
C LYS A 18 21.77 -3.46 -4.92
N ASP A 19 23.08 -3.68 -4.77
CA ASP A 19 23.84 -4.63 -5.59
C ASP A 19 23.32 -6.07 -5.42
N ALA A 20 22.92 -6.45 -4.19
CA ALA A 20 22.34 -7.76 -3.92
C ALA A 20 20.97 -7.94 -4.60
N ILE A 21 20.09 -6.93 -4.56
CA ILE A 21 18.79 -7.00 -5.24
C ILE A 21 18.98 -7.08 -6.75
N GLU A 22 19.86 -6.25 -7.33
CA GLU A 22 20.14 -6.28 -8.77
C GLU A 22 20.70 -7.63 -9.22
N ARG A 23 21.52 -8.29 -8.39
CA ARG A 23 22.12 -9.58 -8.70
C ARG A 23 21.18 -10.76 -8.51
N GLU A 24 20.49 -10.83 -7.37
CA GLU A 24 19.68 -11.99 -6.98
C GLU A 24 18.24 -11.91 -7.50
N LEU A 25 17.74 -10.69 -7.74
CA LEU A 25 16.35 -10.40 -8.12
C LEU A 25 16.26 -9.40 -9.28
N PRO A 26 16.82 -9.71 -10.47
CA PRO A 26 16.98 -8.75 -11.58
C PRO A 26 15.66 -8.19 -12.15
N ASN A 27 14.53 -8.87 -11.89
CA ASN A 27 13.19 -8.45 -12.31
C ASN A 27 12.41 -7.71 -11.20
N THR A 28 13.07 -7.38 -10.09
CA THR A 28 12.48 -6.67 -8.96
C THR A 28 12.94 -5.22 -8.99
N ASN A 29 11.99 -4.28 -8.95
CA ASN A 29 12.32 -2.87 -8.85
C ASN A 29 12.88 -2.55 -7.45
N HIS A 30 13.90 -1.71 -7.40
CA HIS A 30 14.43 -1.20 -6.14
C HIS A 30 13.97 0.24 -5.91
N ALA A 31 13.40 0.49 -4.73
CA ALA A 31 13.08 1.83 -4.26
C ALA A 31 13.73 2.06 -2.89
N VAL A 32 14.19 3.27 -2.65
CA VAL A 32 14.66 3.72 -1.34
C VAL A 32 13.51 4.45 -0.67
N PHE A 33 13.24 4.11 0.59
CA PHE A 33 12.17 4.73 1.34
C PHE A 33 12.45 6.22 1.57
N MET A 34 11.52 7.09 1.16
CA MET A 34 11.68 8.55 1.27
C MET A 34 11.99 9.01 2.70
N TRP A 35 11.40 8.36 3.71
CA TRP A 35 11.68 8.67 5.11
C TRP A 35 13.16 8.48 5.48
N HIS A 36 13.84 7.47 4.92
CA HIS A 36 15.27 7.28 5.12
C HIS A 36 16.11 8.39 4.47
N VAL A 37 15.68 8.88 3.30
CA VAL A 37 16.33 10.04 2.67
C VAL A 37 16.18 11.29 3.55
N VAL A 38 14.94 11.62 3.91
CA VAL A 38 14.59 12.84 4.67
C VAL A 38 15.23 12.83 6.06
N SER A 39 15.25 11.68 6.76
CA SER A 39 15.87 11.57 8.08
C SER A 39 17.39 11.78 8.06
N LYS A 40 18.07 11.46 6.96
CA LYS A 40 19.52 11.67 6.82
C LYS A 40 19.90 13.12 6.53
N LEU A 41 19.02 13.91 5.92
CA LEU A 41 19.29 15.31 5.56
C LEU A 41 19.81 16.13 6.75
N GLY A 42 19.19 15.96 7.92
CA GLY A 42 19.61 16.65 9.14
C GLY A 42 21.03 16.25 9.55
N SER A 43 21.31 14.95 9.61
CA SER A 43 22.64 14.46 9.99
C SER A 43 23.74 14.82 8.98
N TRP A 44 23.40 15.00 7.70
CA TRP A 44 24.36 15.27 6.63
C TRP A 44 24.62 16.75 6.42
N PHE A 45 23.59 17.58 6.50
CA PHE A 45 23.65 18.96 6.03
C PHE A 45 23.43 20.02 7.12
N SER A 46 22.84 19.68 8.27
CA SER A 46 22.49 20.70 9.29
C SER A 46 23.70 21.47 9.81
N GLN A 47 24.79 20.77 10.13
CA GLN A 47 26.01 21.40 10.64
C GLN A 47 26.72 22.23 9.56
N ALA A 48 26.78 21.75 8.32
CA ALA A 48 27.45 22.43 7.21
C ALA A 48 26.68 23.69 6.76
N LEU A 49 25.34 23.64 6.77
CA LEU A 49 24.49 24.73 6.30
C LEU A 49 24.08 25.71 7.42
N GLY A 50 24.17 25.32 8.68
CA GLY A 50 23.83 26.16 9.82
C GLY A 50 22.43 26.77 9.70
N SER A 51 22.33 28.10 9.73
CA SER A 51 21.06 28.84 9.61
C SER A 51 20.35 28.64 8.26
N HIS A 52 21.04 28.19 7.23
CA HIS A 52 20.47 27.96 5.90
C HIS A 52 19.84 26.56 5.76
N TYR A 53 19.95 25.70 6.76
CA TYR A 53 19.43 24.33 6.69
C TYR A 53 17.91 24.26 6.49
N ASP A 54 17.13 25.12 7.15
CA ASP A 54 15.67 25.12 7.01
C ASP A 54 15.25 25.52 5.58
N GLU A 55 15.98 26.47 4.98
CA GLU A 55 15.78 26.92 3.61
C GLU A 55 16.14 25.81 2.61
N PHE A 56 17.25 25.10 2.85
CA PHE A 56 17.63 23.92 2.07
C PHE A 56 16.58 22.81 2.18
N ARG A 57 16.07 22.52 3.39
CA ARG A 57 15.04 21.50 3.60
C ARG A 57 13.78 21.84 2.82
N ALA A 58 13.32 23.09 2.86
CA ALA A 58 12.17 23.54 2.07
C ALA A 58 12.44 23.40 0.55
N GLY A 59 13.65 23.71 0.10
CA GLY A 59 14.07 23.49 -1.29
C GLY A 59 14.07 22.01 -1.69
N PHE A 60 14.52 21.12 -0.81
CA PHE A 60 14.49 19.67 -1.01
C PHE A 60 13.05 19.12 -1.03
N GLU A 61 12.16 19.63 -0.17
CA GLU A 61 10.74 19.28 -0.21
C GLU A 61 10.07 19.70 -1.53
N MET A 62 10.46 20.85 -2.08
CA MET A 62 10.00 21.29 -3.40
C MET A 62 10.54 20.39 -4.52
N LEU A 63 11.81 20.00 -4.45
CA LEU A 63 12.42 19.03 -5.37
C LEU A 63 11.65 17.70 -5.39
N CYS A 64 11.23 17.20 -4.22
CA CYS A 64 10.41 15.98 -4.13
C CYS A 64 9.02 16.11 -4.78
N ARG A 65 8.58 17.33 -5.13
CA ARG A 65 7.32 17.58 -5.85
C ARG A 65 7.49 17.69 -7.35
N ALA A 66 8.71 17.54 -7.88
CA ALA A 66 8.95 17.55 -9.32
C ALA A 66 8.03 16.56 -10.04
N GLY A 67 7.40 17.03 -11.12
CA GLY A 67 6.47 16.25 -11.93
C GLY A 67 7.21 15.33 -12.91
N THR A 68 8.36 15.79 -13.42
CA THR A 68 9.17 15.11 -14.43
C THR A 68 10.62 14.97 -14.00
N VAL A 69 11.35 14.07 -14.67
CA VAL A 69 12.79 13.90 -14.47
C VAL A 69 13.54 15.17 -14.87
N ASP A 70 13.16 15.82 -15.96
CA ASP A 70 13.81 17.06 -16.40
C ASP A 70 13.64 18.21 -15.39
N GLU A 71 12.43 18.36 -14.83
CA GLU A 71 12.19 19.31 -13.74
C GLU A 71 13.04 18.99 -12.52
N PHE A 72 13.15 17.70 -12.17
CA PHE A 72 13.97 17.25 -11.05
C PHE A 72 15.45 17.60 -11.27
N GLU A 73 16.03 17.28 -12.43
CA GLU A 73 17.45 17.55 -12.74
C GLU A 73 17.74 19.06 -12.65
N GLN A 74 16.87 19.89 -13.22
CA GLN A 74 17.01 21.34 -13.14
C GLN A 74 16.91 21.87 -11.70
N GLN A 75 15.92 21.40 -10.93
CA GLN A 75 15.75 21.81 -9.54
C GLN A 75 16.89 21.31 -8.64
N TRP A 76 17.40 20.10 -8.90
CA TRP A 76 18.54 19.53 -8.19
C TRP A 76 19.79 20.40 -8.38
N ASP A 77 20.13 20.72 -9.62
CA ASP A 77 21.30 21.54 -9.95
C ASP A 77 21.22 22.93 -9.31
N LEU A 78 20.04 23.56 -9.34
CA LEU A 78 19.79 24.84 -8.69
C LEU A 78 19.94 24.74 -7.16
N LEU A 79 19.38 23.69 -6.55
CA LEU A 79 19.44 23.47 -5.11
C LEU A 79 20.88 23.27 -4.64
N ILE A 80 21.60 22.33 -5.25
CA ILE A 80 22.97 21.99 -4.87
C ILE A 80 23.94 23.16 -5.12
N SER A 81 23.78 23.89 -6.23
CA SER A 81 24.60 25.07 -6.52
C SER A 81 24.36 26.21 -5.53
N ARG A 82 23.09 26.50 -5.20
CA ARG A 82 22.70 27.57 -4.26
C ARG A 82 23.31 27.39 -2.88
N PHE A 83 23.36 26.15 -2.40
CA PHE A 83 23.88 25.84 -1.06
C PHE A 83 25.35 25.39 -1.07
N GLY A 84 26.05 25.49 -2.21
CA GLY A 84 27.47 25.15 -2.31
C GLY A 84 27.78 23.67 -2.08
N LEU A 85 26.83 22.77 -2.32
CA LEU A 85 26.92 21.34 -2.05
C LEU A 85 27.48 20.52 -3.21
N VAL A 86 27.92 21.16 -4.30
CA VAL A 86 28.49 20.48 -5.48
C VAL A 86 29.63 19.51 -5.14
N PRO A 87 30.60 19.86 -4.27
CA PRO A 87 31.67 18.92 -3.90
C PRO A 87 31.28 17.99 -2.73
N ASP A 88 30.07 18.09 -2.19
CA ASP A 88 29.65 17.32 -1.02
C ASP A 88 29.40 15.84 -1.38
N ARG A 89 30.01 14.95 -0.61
CA ARG A 89 29.92 13.50 -0.84
C ARG A 89 28.53 12.93 -0.61
N HIS A 90 27.74 13.49 0.30
CA HIS A 90 26.39 13.02 0.60
C HIS A 90 25.42 13.49 -0.49
N ALA A 91 25.58 14.73 -0.97
CA ALA A 91 24.87 15.22 -2.15
C ALA A 91 25.19 14.35 -3.39
N ALA A 92 26.47 14.04 -3.61
CA ALA A 92 26.89 13.14 -4.69
C ALA A 92 26.28 11.74 -4.56
N LEU A 93 26.25 11.17 -3.34
CA LEU A 93 25.60 9.89 -3.08
C LEU A 93 24.10 9.93 -3.42
N LEU A 94 23.36 10.92 -2.93
CA LEU A 94 21.93 11.08 -3.24
C LEU A 94 21.70 11.21 -4.74
N TYR A 95 22.51 12.00 -5.44
CA TYR A 95 22.39 12.13 -6.89
C TYR A 95 22.65 10.80 -7.62
N SER A 96 23.64 10.03 -7.18
CA SER A 96 23.99 8.75 -7.79
C SER A 96 22.87 7.71 -7.68
N CYS A 97 22.06 7.76 -6.61
CA CYS A 97 20.93 6.86 -6.41
C CYS A 97 19.55 7.51 -6.69
N ARG A 98 19.49 8.68 -7.33
CA ARG A 98 18.23 9.41 -7.58
C ARG A 98 17.15 8.61 -8.29
N ALA A 99 17.53 7.65 -9.13
CA ALA A 99 16.59 6.77 -9.81
C ALA A 99 15.79 5.88 -8.83
N THR A 100 16.32 5.59 -7.64
CA THR A 100 15.69 4.72 -6.65
C THR A 100 14.93 5.46 -5.57
N TRP A 101 15.18 6.76 -5.34
CA TRP A 101 14.47 7.51 -4.30
C TRP A 101 13.63 8.68 -4.80
N SER A 102 13.96 9.26 -5.95
CA SER A 102 13.24 10.44 -6.44
C SER A 102 11.82 10.08 -6.84
N PRO A 103 10.78 10.81 -6.36
CA PRO A 103 9.38 10.52 -6.68
C PRO A 103 9.09 10.47 -8.18
N CYS A 104 9.69 11.35 -8.98
CA CYS A 104 9.49 11.36 -10.43
C CYS A 104 10.03 10.08 -11.12
N CYS A 105 11.02 9.41 -10.53
CA CYS A 105 11.61 8.18 -11.07
C CYS A 105 10.88 6.92 -10.58
N VAL A 106 10.44 6.90 -9.32
CA VAL A 106 9.82 5.70 -8.70
C VAL A 106 8.31 5.64 -8.86
N ARG A 107 7.66 6.71 -9.34
CA ARG A 107 6.20 6.78 -9.56
C ARG A 107 5.66 5.68 -10.49
N GLN A 108 6.49 5.13 -11.35
CA GLN A 108 6.10 4.02 -12.22
C GLN A 108 6.04 2.65 -11.50
N HIS A 109 6.61 2.55 -10.30
CA HIS A 109 6.63 1.32 -9.51
C HIS A 109 5.50 1.32 -8.47
N PHE A 110 4.84 0.17 -8.35
CA PHE A 110 3.82 -0.03 -7.32
C PHE A 110 4.46 -0.09 -5.92
N LEU A 111 4.11 0.87 -5.09
CA LEU A 111 4.61 1.09 -3.72
C LEU A 111 3.47 1.22 -2.69
N ALA A 112 2.21 1.08 -3.09
CA ALA A 112 1.05 0.93 -2.20
C ALA A 112 0.97 1.97 -1.06
N GLN A 113 1.13 3.26 -1.37
CA GLN A 113 1.10 4.36 -0.40
C GLN A 113 2.22 4.35 0.67
N THR A 114 3.22 3.46 0.56
CA THR A 114 4.31 3.36 1.54
C THR A 114 5.22 4.59 1.55
N MET A 115 5.29 5.35 0.46
CA MET A 115 6.14 6.53 0.33
C MET A 115 5.54 7.81 0.94
N THR A 116 4.38 7.73 1.58
CA THR A 116 3.70 8.89 2.16
C THR A 116 4.25 9.28 3.54
N PRO A 117 4.27 10.58 3.90
CA PRO A 117 4.60 11.02 5.24
C PRO A 117 3.73 10.35 6.31
N GLU A 118 2.43 10.21 6.04
CA GLU A 118 1.45 9.61 6.94
C GLU A 118 1.79 8.14 7.25
N PHE A 119 2.20 7.37 6.24
CA PHE A 119 2.66 6.00 6.44
C PHE A 119 3.90 5.96 7.33
N SER A 120 4.89 6.81 7.07
CA SER A 120 6.12 6.85 7.88
C SER A 120 5.85 7.19 9.34
N MET A 121 4.95 8.14 9.61
CA MET A 121 4.52 8.51 10.97
C MET A 121 3.75 7.39 11.66
N SER A 122 2.92 6.66 10.91
CA SER A 122 2.18 5.51 11.44
C SER A 122 3.13 4.38 11.86
N ILE A 123 4.13 4.06 11.02
CA ILE A 123 5.15 3.05 11.34
C ILE A 123 5.99 3.48 12.53
N ASP A 124 6.47 4.73 12.57
CA ASP A 124 7.24 5.25 13.70
C ASP A 124 6.47 5.19 15.02
N SER A 125 5.19 5.60 15.01
CA SER A 125 4.31 5.50 16.19
C SER A 125 4.08 4.06 16.63
N PHE A 126 3.88 3.14 15.68
CA PHE A 126 3.72 1.72 15.95
C PHE A 126 4.98 1.12 16.59
N LEU A 127 6.16 1.39 16.01
CA LEU A 127 7.43 0.90 16.50
C LEU A 127 7.76 1.48 17.87
N LYS A 128 7.57 2.78 18.10
CA LYS A 128 7.79 3.41 19.42
C LYS A 128 6.96 2.79 20.54
N ARG A 129 5.76 2.30 20.24
CA ARG A 129 4.90 1.59 21.21
C ARG A 129 5.48 0.23 21.61
N ILE A 130 6.17 -0.43 20.68
CA ILE A 130 6.74 -1.77 20.87
C ILE A 130 8.15 -1.69 21.48
N VAL A 131 8.95 -0.69 21.10
CA VAL A 131 10.37 -0.55 21.46
C VAL A 131 10.56 0.34 22.70
N ALA A 132 9.63 0.31 23.66
CA ALA A 132 9.66 1.20 24.82
C ALA A 132 10.86 0.97 25.77
N GLU A 133 11.51 -0.19 25.69
CA GLU A 133 12.74 -0.55 26.43
C GLU A 133 13.77 -1.21 25.50
N PRO A 134 15.08 -1.23 25.86
CA PRO A 134 16.11 -1.92 25.09
C PRO A 134 15.81 -3.43 25.06
N THR A 135 15.07 -3.82 24.04
CA THR A 135 14.67 -5.19 23.72
C THR A 135 15.72 -5.79 22.81
N CYS A 136 16.17 -7.00 23.10
CA CYS A 136 17.01 -7.74 22.16
C CYS A 136 16.18 -8.05 20.89
N MET A 137 16.84 -8.33 19.76
CA MET A 137 16.17 -8.59 18.47
C MET A 137 15.10 -9.68 18.57
N GLN A 138 15.32 -10.70 19.41
CA GLN A 138 14.35 -11.76 19.63
C GLN A 138 13.08 -11.24 20.32
N ALA A 139 13.23 -10.45 21.39
CA ALA A 139 12.09 -9.84 22.08
C ALA A 139 11.31 -8.89 21.16
N LEU A 140 12.00 -8.15 20.28
CA LEU A 140 11.34 -7.32 19.26
C LEU A 140 10.49 -8.16 18.30
N LEU A 141 11.01 -9.28 17.80
CA LEU A 141 10.28 -10.15 16.88
C LEU A 141 9.06 -10.77 17.55
N GLU A 142 9.19 -11.19 18.80
CA GLU A 142 8.08 -11.72 19.61
C GLU A 142 7.00 -10.64 19.80
N GLU A 143 7.35 -9.43 20.22
CA GLU A 143 6.40 -8.32 20.39
C GLU A 143 5.71 -7.90 19.07
N VAL A 144 6.45 -7.83 17.97
CA VAL A 144 5.88 -7.57 16.64
C VAL A 144 4.90 -8.68 16.24
N SER A 145 5.24 -9.95 16.53
CA SER A 145 4.36 -11.08 16.25
C SER A 145 3.08 -11.03 17.07
N VAL A 146 3.17 -10.65 18.35
CA VAL A 146 2.01 -10.48 19.25
C VAL A 146 1.14 -9.33 18.76
N ALA A 147 1.73 -8.18 18.43
CA ALA A 147 1.01 -7.02 17.89
C ALA A 147 0.31 -7.34 16.56
N ALA A 148 0.99 -8.06 15.65
CA ALA A 148 0.40 -8.49 14.38
C ALA A 148 -0.74 -9.50 14.56
N SER A 149 -0.62 -10.39 15.56
CA SER A 149 -1.66 -11.37 15.90
C SER A 149 -2.89 -10.68 16.50
N LEU A 150 -2.67 -9.74 17.42
CA LEU A 150 -3.74 -8.93 18.01
C LEU A 150 -4.47 -8.08 16.96
N ALA A 151 -3.73 -7.53 15.98
CA ALA A 151 -4.31 -6.80 14.87
C ALA A 151 -5.21 -7.68 13.96
N LYS A 152 -4.98 -9.00 13.91
CA LYS A 152 -5.84 -9.96 13.19
C LYS A 152 -7.06 -10.38 14.00
N GLN A 153 -6.94 -10.43 15.33
CA GLN A 153 -7.99 -10.92 16.23
C GLN A 153 -8.99 -9.83 16.62
N ILE A 154 -8.56 -8.57 16.68
CA ILE A 154 -9.50 -7.46 16.87
C ILE A 154 -10.10 -7.16 15.50
N PRO A 155 -11.42 -7.35 15.27
CA PRO A 155 -12.07 -6.69 14.17
C PRO A 155 -12.03 -5.21 14.53
N GLN A 156 -10.95 -4.52 14.15
CA GLN A 156 -10.94 -3.08 14.15
C GLN A 156 -11.96 -2.69 13.09
N ARG A 157 -13.23 -2.55 13.51
CA ARG A 157 -14.22 -1.77 12.78
C ARG A 157 -13.75 -0.34 12.85
N VAL A 158 -12.70 -0.03 12.09
CA VAL A 158 -12.33 1.34 11.76
C VAL A 158 -13.60 1.92 11.15
N PRO A 159 -14.27 2.87 11.81
CA PRO A 159 -15.53 3.37 11.31
C PRO A 159 -15.28 3.95 9.93
N TYR A 160 -16.12 3.57 8.97
CA TYR A 160 -16.01 4.13 7.63
C TYR A 160 -16.11 5.65 7.71
N PRO A 161 -15.18 6.38 7.08
CA PRO A 161 -15.26 7.83 6.96
C PRO A 161 -16.65 8.25 6.47
N THR A 162 -17.17 9.35 6.98
CA THR A 162 -18.42 9.93 6.47
C THR A 162 -18.23 10.37 5.02
N MET A 163 -19.30 10.28 4.21
CA MET A 163 -19.28 10.76 2.83
C MET A 163 -18.97 12.27 2.78
N LYS A 164 -18.17 12.70 1.79
CA LYS A 164 -17.71 14.09 1.63
C LYS A 164 -18.20 14.74 0.33
N THR A 165 -18.41 13.98 -0.72
CA THR A 165 -18.72 14.52 -2.06
C THR A 165 -20.13 14.19 -2.54
N CYS A 166 -20.78 13.19 -1.93
CA CYS A 166 -22.10 12.67 -2.31
C CYS A 166 -22.16 12.18 -3.76
N MET A 167 -21.01 11.88 -4.38
CA MET A 167 -20.96 11.36 -5.74
C MET A 167 -21.32 9.86 -5.75
N PRO A 168 -22.04 9.35 -6.76
CA PRO A 168 -22.33 7.91 -6.87
C PRO A 168 -21.08 7.03 -6.84
N MET A 169 -19.98 7.49 -7.47
CA MET A 169 -18.70 6.79 -7.45
C MET A 169 -18.08 6.67 -6.05
N GLU A 170 -18.38 7.63 -5.16
CA GLU A 170 -17.93 7.59 -3.77
C GLU A 170 -18.67 6.49 -3.00
N ASP A 171 -19.98 6.36 -3.24
CA ASP A 171 -20.80 5.32 -2.60
C ASP A 171 -20.40 3.93 -3.08
N HIS A 172 -20.20 3.78 -4.39
CA HIS A 172 -19.66 2.57 -4.98
C HIS A 172 -18.29 2.20 -4.38
N ALA A 173 -17.36 3.15 -4.30
CA ALA A 173 -16.03 2.89 -3.74
C ALA A 173 -16.09 2.51 -2.25
N ARG A 174 -17.00 3.10 -1.47
CA ARG A 174 -17.21 2.76 -0.05
C ARG A 174 -17.64 1.31 0.14
N ALA A 175 -18.46 0.79 -0.77
CA ALA A 175 -18.94 -0.60 -0.71
C ALA A 175 -17.83 -1.63 -0.99
N VAL A 176 -16.82 -1.26 -1.80
CA VAL A 176 -15.78 -2.20 -2.27
C VAL A 176 -14.47 -2.07 -1.47
N LEU A 177 -14.07 -0.85 -1.11
CA LEU A 177 -12.75 -0.57 -0.53
C LEU A 177 -12.70 -0.72 0.99
N THR A 178 -11.54 -1.10 1.51
CA THR A 178 -11.23 -1.01 2.95
C THR A 178 -11.38 0.43 3.46
N PRO A 179 -11.62 0.66 4.78
CA PRO A 179 -11.78 2.01 5.32
C PRO A 179 -10.58 2.92 5.02
N TYR A 180 -9.36 2.38 5.05
CA TYR A 180 -8.14 3.11 4.70
C TYR A 180 -8.14 3.50 3.21
N ALA A 181 -8.27 2.54 2.30
CA ALA A 181 -8.23 2.83 0.86
C ALA A 181 -9.37 3.77 0.43
N PHE A 182 -10.56 3.62 1.01
CA PHE A 182 -11.67 4.54 0.81
C PHE A 182 -11.31 5.96 1.28
N SER A 183 -10.70 6.11 2.45
CA SER A 183 -10.30 7.44 2.95
C SER A 183 -9.31 8.15 2.02
N VAL A 184 -8.36 7.41 1.44
CA VAL A 184 -7.37 7.95 0.50
C VAL A 184 -8.05 8.35 -0.82
N LEU A 185 -8.87 7.46 -1.39
CA LEU A 185 -9.62 7.76 -2.62
C LEU A 185 -10.57 8.95 -2.43
N GLN A 186 -11.28 9.01 -1.30
CA GLN A 186 -12.19 10.11 -0.98
C GLN A 186 -11.45 11.45 -0.86
N ASN A 187 -10.23 11.44 -0.32
CA ASN A 187 -9.39 12.64 -0.30
C ASN A 187 -9.05 13.09 -1.73
N GLU A 188 -8.65 12.17 -2.60
CA GLU A 188 -8.41 12.47 -4.02
C GLU A 188 -9.67 12.98 -4.73
N MET A 189 -10.86 12.45 -4.41
CA MET A 189 -12.14 12.96 -4.93
C MET A 189 -12.39 14.41 -4.51
N VAL A 190 -12.15 14.77 -3.24
CA VAL A 190 -12.29 16.15 -2.77
C VAL A 190 -11.28 17.08 -3.46
N LEU A 191 -10.03 16.66 -3.57
CA LEU A 191 -8.97 17.43 -4.23
C LEU A 191 -9.22 17.58 -5.74
N SER A 192 -9.93 16.64 -6.37
CA SER A 192 -10.31 16.71 -7.79
C SER A 192 -11.10 17.97 -8.14
N LEU A 193 -11.86 18.52 -7.19
CA LEU A 193 -12.67 19.73 -7.37
C LEU A 193 -11.82 20.99 -7.61
N GLN A 194 -10.53 20.92 -7.32
CA GLN A 194 -9.57 22.00 -7.54
C GLN A 194 -9.06 22.05 -8.99
N TYR A 195 -9.50 21.13 -9.86
CA TYR A 195 -9.02 21.04 -11.24
C TYR A 195 -10.10 21.42 -12.25
N ALA A 196 -9.72 22.32 -13.15
CA ALA A 196 -10.44 22.58 -14.38
C ALA A 196 -10.03 21.53 -15.43
N VAL A 197 -11.00 21.11 -16.26
CA VAL A 197 -10.78 20.13 -17.33
C VAL A 197 -10.97 20.82 -18.67
N ALA A 198 -10.01 20.64 -19.57
CA ALA A 198 -10.12 21.02 -20.97
C ALA A 198 -9.96 19.77 -21.85
N GLU A 199 -10.93 19.50 -22.70
CA GLU A 199 -10.86 18.41 -23.68
C GLU A 199 -10.08 18.90 -24.91
N MET A 200 -9.03 18.17 -25.29
CA MET A 200 -8.25 18.48 -26.47
C MET A 200 -8.88 17.89 -27.73
N ALA A 201 -8.61 18.51 -28.88
CA ALA A 201 -9.11 18.06 -30.18
C ALA A 201 -8.68 16.62 -30.55
N ASN A 202 -7.59 16.13 -29.98
CA ASN A 202 -7.05 14.78 -30.19
C ASN A 202 -7.56 13.74 -29.18
N GLY A 203 -8.52 14.07 -28.31
CA GLY A 203 -9.14 13.15 -27.35
C GLY A 203 -8.68 13.20 -25.88
N PRO A 204 -7.42 13.50 -25.51
CA PRO A 204 -7.04 13.58 -24.11
C PRO A 204 -7.61 14.82 -23.42
N TYR A 205 -7.66 14.74 -22.08
CA TYR A 205 -8.05 15.82 -21.21
C TYR A 205 -6.80 16.43 -20.58
N ILE A 206 -6.68 17.75 -20.64
CA ILE A 206 -5.71 18.50 -19.85
C ILE A 206 -6.40 19.01 -18.59
N LEU A 207 -5.75 18.81 -17.46
CA LEU A 207 -6.20 19.30 -16.17
C LEU A 207 -5.27 20.39 -15.66
N HIS A 208 -5.88 21.49 -15.24
CA HIS A 208 -5.18 22.62 -14.65
C HIS A 208 -5.68 22.85 -13.22
N HIS A 209 -4.73 22.91 -12.28
CA HIS A 209 -5.06 23.33 -10.92
C HIS A 209 -5.50 24.81 -10.95
N PHE A 210 -6.62 25.16 -10.31
CA PHE A 210 -7.21 26.51 -10.37
C PHE A 210 -6.26 27.65 -9.94
N LYS A 211 -5.37 27.37 -8.97
CA LYS A 211 -4.31 28.29 -8.51
C LYS A 211 -2.99 28.19 -9.28
N LYS A 212 -2.88 27.35 -10.31
CA LYS A 212 -1.63 27.06 -11.04
C LYS A 212 -0.46 26.68 -10.12
N MET A 213 -0.75 25.98 -9.02
CA MET A 213 0.26 25.54 -8.06
C MET A 213 1.01 24.29 -8.52
N GLU A 214 0.38 23.52 -9.41
CA GLU A 214 0.93 22.29 -9.97
C GLU A 214 1.01 22.39 -11.49
N GLY A 215 1.87 21.56 -12.07
CA GLY A 215 1.99 21.40 -13.51
C GLY A 215 0.72 20.84 -14.15
N GLU A 216 0.63 20.94 -15.47
CA GLU A 216 -0.48 20.39 -16.23
C GLU A 216 -0.45 18.86 -16.19
N CYS A 217 -1.60 18.25 -15.98
CA CYS A 217 -1.75 16.79 -16.03
C CYS A 217 -2.59 16.38 -17.22
N CYS A 218 -2.14 15.35 -17.93
CA CYS A 218 -2.85 14.78 -19.06
C CYS A 218 -3.54 13.49 -18.64
N VAL A 219 -4.81 13.34 -19.00
CA VAL A 219 -5.60 12.14 -18.75
C VAL A 219 -6.16 11.63 -20.08
N PHE A 220 -5.95 10.35 -20.34
CA PHE A 220 -6.56 9.62 -21.45
C PHE A 220 -7.69 8.77 -20.90
N TRP A 221 -8.88 8.91 -21.46
CA TRP A 221 -10.05 8.10 -21.11
C TRP A 221 -10.55 7.38 -22.35
N ASN A 222 -10.44 6.05 -22.35
CA ASN A 222 -10.97 5.17 -23.36
C ASN A 222 -12.30 4.58 -22.87
N LEU A 223 -13.40 4.98 -23.51
CA LEU A 223 -14.73 4.53 -23.15
C LEU A 223 -14.98 3.05 -23.51
N GLU A 224 -14.37 2.54 -24.58
CA GLU A 224 -14.63 1.18 -25.07
C GLU A 224 -14.05 0.12 -24.13
N ASN A 225 -12.87 0.40 -23.58
CA ASN A 225 -12.17 -0.51 -22.66
C ASN A 225 -12.34 -0.12 -21.18
N GLU A 226 -13.06 0.97 -20.90
CA GLU A 226 -13.13 1.59 -19.56
C GLU A 226 -11.74 1.88 -18.94
N GLU A 227 -10.77 2.23 -19.78
CA GLU A 227 -9.38 2.48 -19.39
C GLU A 227 -9.11 3.98 -19.22
N ILE A 228 -8.72 4.37 -18.00
CA ILE A 228 -8.19 5.68 -17.67
C ILE A 228 -6.69 5.62 -17.39
N HIS A 229 -5.94 6.51 -18.03
CA HIS A 229 -4.51 6.70 -17.79
C HIS A 229 -4.22 8.16 -17.47
N CYS A 230 -3.44 8.41 -16.43
CA CYS A 230 -3.00 9.77 -16.08
C CYS A 230 -1.48 9.87 -16.15
N SER A 231 -0.98 11.01 -16.67
CA SER A 231 0.45 11.32 -16.70
C SER A 231 1.09 11.41 -15.31
N CYS A 232 0.31 11.61 -14.24
CA CYS A 232 0.84 11.67 -12.88
C CYS A 232 1.28 10.32 -12.30
N LYS A 233 0.89 9.20 -12.92
CA LYS A 233 1.26 7.81 -12.54
C LYS A 233 0.88 7.37 -11.13
N GLU A 234 -0.01 8.11 -10.48
CA GLU A 234 -0.41 7.82 -9.10
C GLU A 234 -1.14 6.47 -8.97
N PHE A 235 -1.94 6.05 -9.96
CA PHE A 235 -2.57 4.73 -9.90
C PHE A 235 -1.53 3.61 -10.02
N GLU A 236 -0.56 3.75 -10.91
CA GLU A 236 0.56 2.81 -11.03
C GLU A 236 1.40 2.77 -9.74
N HIS A 237 1.57 3.92 -9.09
CA HIS A 237 2.33 4.06 -7.85
C HIS A 237 1.61 3.48 -6.62
N SER A 238 0.34 3.81 -6.44
CA SER A 238 -0.41 3.52 -5.21
C SER A 238 -1.53 2.50 -5.36
N GLY A 239 -1.98 2.25 -6.59
CA GLY A 239 -3.15 1.43 -6.89
C GLY A 239 -4.48 2.12 -6.57
N ILE A 240 -4.46 3.44 -6.34
CA ILE A 240 -5.65 4.26 -6.06
C ILE A 240 -5.72 5.35 -7.13
N LEU A 241 -6.91 5.57 -7.71
CA LEU A 241 -7.09 6.58 -8.74
C LEU A 241 -6.80 7.99 -8.19
N CYS A 242 -6.00 8.75 -8.93
CA CYS A 242 -5.72 10.14 -8.59
C CYS A 242 -6.91 11.06 -8.82
N ARG A 243 -6.84 12.24 -8.19
CA ARG A 243 -7.73 13.36 -8.40
C ARG A 243 -7.94 13.71 -9.87
N HIS A 244 -6.92 13.55 -10.73
CA HIS A 244 -7.03 13.90 -12.14
C HIS A 244 -7.94 12.92 -12.90
N SER A 245 -7.69 11.62 -12.72
CA SER A 245 -8.53 10.57 -13.28
C SER A 245 -9.96 10.68 -12.77
N LEU A 246 -10.13 10.85 -11.45
CA LEU A 246 -11.44 11.01 -10.82
C LEU A 246 -12.19 12.24 -11.35
N ARG A 247 -11.49 13.35 -11.60
CA ARG A 247 -12.09 14.55 -12.17
C ARG A 247 -12.63 14.30 -13.57
N VAL A 248 -11.89 13.60 -14.43
CA VAL A 248 -12.33 13.25 -15.78
C VAL A 248 -13.52 12.29 -15.74
N LEU A 249 -13.48 11.25 -14.90
CA LEU A 249 -14.60 10.33 -14.69
C LEU A 249 -15.87 11.08 -14.26
N ALA A 250 -15.75 12.03 -13.34
CA ALA A 250 -16.88 12.85 -12.89
C ALA A 250 -17.47 13.71 -14.02
N VAL A 251 -16.63 14.37 -14.83
CA VAL A 251 -17.09 15.18 -15.99
C VAL A 251 -17.73 14.32 -17.07
N LYS A 252 -17.30 13.06 -17.21
CA LYS A 252 -17.89 12.09 -18.16
C LYS A 252 -19.09 11.34 -17.58
N ASN A 253 -19.64 11.78 -16.45
CA ASN A 253 -20.80 11.19 -15.77
C ASN A 253 -20.61 9.68 -15.48
N CYS A 254 -19.38 9.27 -15.19
CA CYS A 254 -19.10 7.92 -14.76
C CYS A 254 -19.54 7.77 -13.30
N PHE A 255 -20.59 6.98 -13.06
CA PHE A 255 -21.15 6.80 -11.71
C PHE A 255 -20.49 5.66 -10.93
N HIS A 256 -19.75 4.78 -11.62
CA HIS A 256 -19.07 3.64 -11.04
C HIS A 256 -17.63 3.59 -11.52
N ILE A 257 -16.68 3.50 -10.59
CA ILE A 257 -15.28 3.25 -10.94
C ILE A 257 -15.17 1.85 -11.57
N PRO A 258 -14.51 1.70 -12.73
CA PRO A 258 -14.32 0.39 -13.36
C PRO A 258 -13.57 -0.57 -12.44
N GLU A 259 -13.95 -1.85 -12.44
CA GLU A 259 -13.47 -2.84 -11.45
C GLU A 259 -11.95 -3.03 -11.43
N GLN A 260 -11.29 -2.83 -12.58
CA GLN A 260 -9.84 -2.91 -12.73
C GLN A 260 -9.06 -1.91 -11.87
N TYR A 261 -9.71 -0.84 -11.43
CA TYR A 261 -9.12 0.17 -10.53
C TYR A 261 -9.34 -0.13 -9.05
N PHE A 262 -10.00 -1.24 -8.71
CA PHE A 262 -10.08 -1.78 -7.36
C PHE A 262 -9.14 -2.96 -7.21
N LEU A 263 -7.86 -2.71 -6.96
CA LEU A 263 -6.88 -3.78 -6.73
C LEU A 263 -7.26 -4.61 -5.50
N VAL A 264 -7.04 -5.93 -5.57
CA VAL A 264 -7.38 -6.88 -4.49
C VAL A 264 -6.92 -6.39 -3.11
N ARG A 265 -5.65 -5.92 -3.00
CA ARG A 265 -5.08 -5.36 -1.76
C ARG A 265 -5.95 -4.30 -1.08
N TRP A 266 -6.70 -3.52 -1.86
CA TRP A 266 -7.49 -2.41 -1.36
C TRP A 266 -8.95 -2.78 -1.11
N ARG A 267 -9.41 -3.94 -1.56
CA ARG A 267 -10.78 -4.43 -1.37
C ARG A 267 -10.99 -4.97 0.04
N GLN A 268 -12.19 -4.78 0.58
CA GLN A 268 -12.61 -5.36 1.85
C GLN A 268 -12.48 -6.89 1.86
N GLU A 269 -12.77 -7.50 0.71
CA GLU A 269 -12.67 -8.94 0.48
C GLU A 269 -11.24 -9.49 0.60
N SER A 270 -10.20 -8.65 0.66
CA SER A 270 -8.83 -9.11 0.95
C SER A 270 -8.51 -9.23 2.44
N SER A 271 -9.37 -8.68 3.31
CA SER A 271 -9.19 -8.73 4.77
C SER A 271 -9.44 -10.12 5.35
N LEU A 272 -10.03 -11.01 4.55
CA LEU A 272 -10.39 -12.38 4.86
C LEU A 272 -10.11 -13.18 3.58
N VAL A 273 -9.84 -14.47 3.67
CA VAL A 273 -9.65 -15.40 2.53
C VAL A 273 -8.19 -15.54 2.07
N THR A 274 -7.48 -16.43 2.78
CA THR A 274 -6.77 -17.51 2.07
C THR A 274 -7.84 -18.24 1.25
N GLU A 275 -7.78 -18.14 -0.06
CA GLU A 275 -8.74 -18.76 -0.99
C GLU A 275 -8.76 -20.28 -0.82
N GLU A 276 -9.85 -20.82 -0.28
CA GLU A 276 -10.34 -22.14 -0.64
C GLU A 276 -11.65 -21.98 -1.41
N ASN A 277 -11.52 -22.13 -2.73
CA ASN A 277 -12.54 -22.41 -3.75
C ASN A 277 -14.00 -22.34 -3.33
N GLN A 278 -14.67 -21.25 -3.71
CA GLN A 278 -16.12 -21.24 -3.89
C GLN A 278 -16.49 -22.04 -5.14
N ASN A 279 -17.05 -23.23 -4.94
CA ASN A 279 -18.10 -23.77 -5.80
C ASN A 279 -18.84 -24.91 -5.08
N GLY A 280 -20.06 -24.63 -4.59
CA GLY A 280 -20.96 -25.66 -4.07
C GLY A 280 -21.98 -25.17 -3.04
N MET A 281 -23.24 -25.05 -3.48
CA MET A 281 -24.50 -24.91 -2.72
C MET A 281 -24.44 -25.03 -1.18
N GLY A 282 -24.74 -23.92 -0.50
CA GLY A 282 -25.86 -23.76 0.48
C GLY A 282 -25.94 -24.58 1.77
N ILE A 283 -25.11 -25.59 2.00
CA ILE A 283 -25.13 -26.41 3.24
C ILE A 283 -23.79 -26.36 3.99
N GLY A 284 -22.70 -25.99 3.32
CA GLY A 284 -21.35 -25.96 3.92
C GLY A 284 -21.12 -24.80 4.90
N ASP A 285 -21.78 -23.66 4.71
CA ASP A 285 -21.42 -22.42 5.41
C ASP A 285 -21.77 -22.45 6.91
N ASP A 286 -22.91 -23.07 7.27
CA ASP A 286 -23.35 -23.22 8.67
C ASP A 286 -22.48 -24.24 9.44
N CYS A 287 -22.06 -25.31 8.75
CA CYS A 287 -21.19 -26.33 9.33
C CYS A 287 -19.79 -25.76 9.59
N VAL A 288 -19.24 -25.01 8.63
CA VAL A 288 -17.93 -24.36 8.75
C VAL A 288 -17.93 -23.32 9.87
N GLN A 289 -18.97 -22.47 9.96
CA GLN A 289 -19.09 -21.49 11.04
C GLN A 289 -19.21 -22.15 12.42
N THR A 290 -19.96 -23.25 12.52
CA THR A 290 -20.09 -24.02 13.77
C THR A 290 -18.76 -24.61 14.20
N PHE A 291 -17.99 -25.20 13.26
CA PHE A 291 -16.67 -25.74 13.55
C PHE A 291 -15.66 -24.66 13.95
N GLN A 292 -15.70 -23.49 13.31
CA GLN A 292 -14.84 -22.36 13.65
C GLN A 292 -15.12 -21.87 15.08
N SER A 293 -16.39 -21.68 15.45
CA SER A 293 -16.78 -21.25 16.80
C SER A 293 -16.38 -22.25 17.89
N LEU A 294 -16.56 -23.55 17.64
CA LEU A 294 -16.12 -24.61 18.55
C LEU A 294 -14.59 -24.63 18.71
N THR A 295 -13.85 -24.48 17.62
CA THR A 295 -12.38 -24.49 17.63
C THR A 295 -11.81 -23.30 18.38
N GLU A 296 -12.40 -22.11 18.20
CA GLU A 296 -12.00 -20.89 18.90
C GLU A 296 -12.27 -20.99 20.42
N THR A 297 -13.43 -21.54 20.79
CA THR A 297 -13.78 -21.77 22.20
C THR A 297 -12.83 -22.79 22.85
N LEU A 298 -12.58 -23.91 22.16
CA LEU A 298 -11.69 -24.96 22.63
C LEU A 298 -10.25 -24.46 22.77
N LEU A 299 -9.77 -23.67 21.81
CA LEU A 299 -8.44 -23.04 21.87
C LEU A 299 -8.33 -22.12 23.10
N THR A 300 -9.33 -21.28 23.33
CA THR A 300 -9.38 -20.36 24.48
C THR A 300 -9.32 -21.13 25.80
N GLU A 301 -10.13 -22.18 25.97
CA GLU A 301 -10.14 -22.99 27.18
C GLU A 301 -8.87 -23.82 27.37
N SER A 302 -8.26 -24.29 26.29
CA SER A 302 -7.03 -25.10 26.33
C SER A 302 -5.82 -24.28 26.79
N MET A 303 -5.78 -22.99 26.50
CA MET A 303 -4.67 -22.10 26.84
C MET A 303 -4.70 -21.59 28.29
N VAL A 304 -5.75 -21.93 29.06
CA VAL A 304 -5.88 -21.55 30.48
C VAL A 304 -4.83 -22.23 31.37
N SER A 305 -4.40 -23.44 31.03
CA SER A 305 -3.31 -24.13 31.74
C SER A 305 -2.61 -25.16 30.87
N LYS A 306 -1.37 -25.49 31.22
CA LYS A 306 -0.59 -26.52 30.50
C LYS A 306 -1.28 -27.89 30.51
N ASP A 307 -1.86 -28.29 31.64
CA ASP A 307 -2.58 -29.57 31.76
C ASP A 307 -3.81 -29.62 30.82
N ARG A 308 -4.52 -28.50 30.65
CA ARG A 308 -5.66 -28.40 29.72
C ARG A 308 -5.21 -28.43 28.27
N PHE A 309 -4.11 -27.78 27.95
CA PHE A 309 -3.51 -27.82 26.62
C PHE A 309 -3.10 -29.25 26.25
N ASP A 310 -2.34 -29.91 27.13
CA ASP A 310 -1.84 -31.27 26.89
C ASP A 310 -2.99 -32.27 26.72
N TYR A 311 -4.04 -32.17 27.56
CA TYR A 311 -5.27 -32.98 27.44
C TYR A 311 -6.01 -32.71 26.12
N THR A 312 -6.23 -31.45 25.78
CA THR A 312 -6.96 -31.05 24.56
C THR A 312 -6.20 -31.50 23.30
N ASN A 313 -4.88 -31.33 23.29
CA ASN A 313 -4.04 -31.71 22.16
C ASN A 313 -4.02 -33.24 21.94
N GLN A 314 -4.00 -34.02 23.02
CA GLN A 314 -4.09 -35.49 22.95
C GLN A 314 -5.44 -35.94 22.37
N GLU A 315 -6.55 -35.39 22.85
CA GLU A 315 -7.89 -35.74 22.38
C GLU A 315 -8.15 -35.30 20.94
N LEU A 316 -7.71 -34.10 20.55
CA LEU A 316 -7.83 -33.61 19.18
C LEU A 316 -7.01 -34.46 18.20
N SER A 317 -5.80 -34.87 18.58
CA SER A 317 -4.98 -35.76 17.75
C SER A 317 -5.69 -37.09 17.53
N ALA A 318 -6.24 -37.69 18.59
CA ALA A 318 -6.99 -38.94 18.50
C ALA A 318 -8.28 -38.78 17.68
N LEU A 319 -8.96 -37.63 17.77
CA LEU A 319 -10.15 -37.33 16.98
C LEU A 319 -9.82 -37.19 15.49
N ILE A 320 -8.75 -36.49 15.15
CA ILE A 320 -8.28 -36.32 13.77
C ILE A 320 -7.97 -37.68 13.15
N ASP A 321 -7.29 -38.55 13.89
CA ASP A 321 -7.00 -39.91 13.42
C ASP A 321 -8.26 -40.74 13.23
N ARG A 322 -9.27 -40.61 14.11
CA ARG A 322 -10.58 -41.26 13.90
C ARG A 322 -11.27 -40.75 12.65
N VAL A 323 -11.31 -39.44 12.42
CA VAL A 323 -11.96 -38.83 11.26
C VAL A 323 -11.28 -39.22 9.95
N ARG A 324 -9.93 -39.27 9.93
CA ARG A 324 -9.15 -39.73 8.76
C ARG A 324 -9.45 -41.18 8.38
N ASN A 325 -9.89 -41.99 9.34
CA ASN A 325 -10.20 -43.41 9.15
C ASN A 325 -11.68 -43.68 8.84
N ILE A 326 -12.52 -42.66 8.72
CA ILE A 326 -13.90 -42.82 8.26
C ILE A 326 -13.88 -42.95 6.73
N GLU A 327 -14.27 -44.11 6.20
CA GLU A 327 -14.37 -44.30 4.74
C GLU A 327 -15.44 -43.36 4.14
N PRO A 328 -15.14 -42.69 3.00
CA PRO A 328 -16.13 -41.87 2.32
C PRO A 328 -17.29 -42.74 1.84
N ALA A 329 -18.52 -42.34 2.12
CA ALA A 329 -19.71 -43.07 1.71
C ALA A 329 -19.73 -43.26 0.18
N ASN A 330 -19.60 -44.51 -0.28
CA ASN A 330 -19.75 -44.89 -1.68
C ASN A 330 -21.14 -44.48 -2.18
N THR A 331 -21.20 -43.40 -2.94
CA THR A 331 -22.38 -43.08 -3.75
C THR A 331 -22.36 -44.00 -4.98
N CYS A 332 -22.96 -45.18 -4.83
CA CYS A 332 -23.38 -46.01 -5.96
C CYS A 332 -24.38 -45.22 -6.80
N ILE A 333 -23.94 -44.65 -7.91
CA ILE A 333 -24.83 -44.22 -8.99
C ILE A 333 -25.12 -45.47 -9.81
N THR A 334 -26.23 -46.15 -9.50
CA THR A 334 -26.85 -47.10 -10.44
C THR A 334 -27.44 -46.28 -11.59
N HIS A 335 -26.75 -46.28 -12.73
CA HIS A 335 -27.39 -46.03 -14.01
C HIS A 335 -28.20 -47.28 -14.35
N ASP A 336 -29.52 -47.16 -14.41
CA ASP A 336 -30.35 -48.07 -15.18
C ASP A 336 -31.53 -47.33 -15.82
N CYS A 337 -31.55 -47.46 -17.16
CA CYS A 337 -32.60 -47.36 -18.17
C CYS A 337 -33.55 -46.15 -18.20
#